data_AF-A0A0X3NVY2-F1
#
_entry.id   AF-A0A0X3NVY2-F1
#
_cell.length_a   1.000
_cell.length_b   1.000
_cell.length_c   1.000
_cell.angle_alpha   90.00
_cell.angle_beta   90.00
_cell.angle_gamma   90.00
#
_symmetry.space_group_name_H-M   'P 1'
#
loop_
_entity.id
_entity.type
_entity.pdbx_description
1 polymer ?
#
loop_
_entity_poly.entity_id
_entity_poly.type
_entity_poly.pdbx_seq_one_letter_code
_entity_poly.pdbx_strand_id
1 'polypeptide(L)'
;KIFAEPSSAVPLSLMKTRDPQFEKLCNNVLELHKQIKKRIEHKERKRKLKKDQKTIPCKAHIEELMTKLIDVSTCLCQLYQEPSDVASADGYQMISISLRDSLQCTLDQVDKFFARSSKTFDSFELSAFITKLHHVTAELRMLFPSGKLNPNVTCAKPEVEEWWKANFNQRVIVPKDQFWCAFFSKHVRFRKDSEELYETMAFTSECYVSKYALDLFTRLFSPWEKIYNIHKALTRHPAYLRHATYGLIMEKLQDLRDRPGSFYFRISVNNPGIWAIGYITKDRKISQALCYGLPIIDTLHENRDSLYIYPAGNSQNYDLSNDIQQGRQIFIRADPDGDPLRCTICCENQINTQFDQCGHMCCDHCSRQVMSEALKTKDPKCPLCQQPVLSTSFINLSIGEFYSDINDHPLSTIPPPSVRPHPHPASNPFGGQETNQL
;
A
#
# COMPACT_ATOMS: atom_id res chain seq x y z
N LYS A 1 1.19 54.30 -31.80
CA LYS A 1 0.13 53.26 -31.83
C LYS A 1 0.85 51.91 -31.67
N ILE A 2 1.36 51.57 -30.49
CA ILE A 2 0.68 50.99 -29.32
C ILE A 2 0.06 49.61 -29.64
N PHE A 3 0.60 48.62 -28.90
CA PHE A 3 0.25 47.21 -28.73
C PHE A 3 -1.25 46.86 -28.71
N ALA A 4 -1.59 45.64 -29.13
CA ALA A 4 -2.49 44.75 -28.38
C ALA A 4 -2.45 43.31 -28.93
N GLU A 5 -2.09 42.37 -28.06
CA GLU A 5 -2.34 40.93 -28.18
C GLU A 5 -3.85 40.65 -28.24
N PRO A 6 -4.32 39.55 -28.87
CA PRO A 6 -5.63 39.01 -28.56
C PRO A 6 -5.55 38.27 -27.22
N SER A 7 -5.81 39.02 -26.16
CA SER A 7 -6.34 38.50 -24.90
C SER A 7 -7.62 37.70 -25.19
N SER A 8 -7.55 36.38 -25.11
CA SER A 8 -8.68 35.59 -24.64
C SER A 8 -8.43 35.20 -23.20
N ALA A 9 -8.52 36.20 -22.31
CA ALA A 9 -8.80 35.94 -20.91
C ALA A 9 -10.06 35.06 -20.85
N VAL A 10 -9.87 33.78 -20.50
CA VAL A 10 -10.98 32.92 -20.09
C VAL A 10 -11.62 33.62 -18.89
N PRO A 11 -12.92 33.93 -18.92
CA PRO A 11 -13.57 34.57 -17.79
C PRO A 11 -13.38 33.71 -16.55
N LEU A 12 -12.81 34.30 -15.50
CA LEU A 12 -12.65 33.75 -14.15
C LEU A 12 -14.01 33.52 -13.42
N SER A 13 -15.12 33.43 -14.16
CA SER A 13 -16.49 33.38 -13.64
C SER A 13 -17.21 32.04 -13.87
N LEU A 14 -16.55 30.99 -14.35
CA LEU A 14 -16.99 29.62 -14.12
C LEU A 14 -16.33 29.09 -12.85
N MET A 15 -16.76 29.62 -11.69
CA MET A 15 -16.65 28.88 -10.43
C MET A 15 -17.54 27.65 -10.52
N LYS A 16 -17.05 26.65 -11.26
CA LYS A 16 -17.06 25.23 -10.93
C LYS A 16 -17.74 24.97 -9.57
N THR A 17 -19.04 24.68 -9.56
CA THR A 17 -19.80 24.42 -8.33
C THR A 17 -19.24 23.18 -7.65
N ARG A 18 -18.64 23.35 -6.47
CA ARG A 18 -18.18 22.24 -5.63
C ARG A 18 -19.38 21.46 -5.11
N ASP A 19 -19.24 20.16 -4.92
CA ASP A 19 -20.27 19.36 -4.24
C ASP A 19 -20.45 19.92 -2.81
N PRO A 20 -21.64 20.45 -2.46
CA PRO A 20 -21.87 21.09 -1.18
C PRO A 20 -21.68 20.15 0.01
N GLN A 21 -21.80 18.83 -0.18
CA GLN A 21 -21.56 17.84 0.88
C GLN A 21 -20.07 17.75 1.21
N PHE A 22 -19.21 17.65 0.18
CA PHE A 22 -17.76 17.63 0.35
C PHE A 22 -17.22 18.99 0.77
N GLU A 23 -17.82 20.10 0.33
CA GLU A 23 -17.49 21.43 0.79
C GLU A 23 -17.76 21.59 2.29
N LYS A 24 -18.95 21.19 2.75
CA LYS A 24 -19.29 21.17 4.18
C LYS A 24 -18.27 20.34 4.97
N LEU A 25 -17.90 19.17 4.47
CA LEU A 25 -16.90 18.32 5.12
C LEU A 25 -15.50 18.95 5.11
N CYS A 26 -15.07 19.58 4.01
CA CYS A 26 -13.81 20.34 3.91
C CYS A 26 -13.78 21.45 4.99
N ASN A 27 -14.89 22.18 5.15
CA ASN A 27 -15.05 23.21 6.17
C ASN A 27 -14.99 22.63 7.60
N ASN A 28 -15.64 21.50 7.86
CA ASN A 28 -15.60 20.82 9.15
C ASN A 28 -14.17 20.40 9.53
N VAL A 29 -13.39 19.86 8.57
CA VAL A 29 -11.99 19.48 8.79
C VAL A 29 -11.13 20.70 9.13
N LEU A 30 -11.29 21.81 8.38
CA LEU A 30 -10.55 23.04 8.61
C LEU A 30 -10.89 23.68 9.96
N GLU A 31 -12.16 23.67 10.34
CA GLU A 31 -12.60 24.19 11.62
C GLU A 31 -12.07 23.34 12.77
N LEU A 32 -12.15 22.02 12.68
CA LEU A 32 -11.56 21.11 13.67
C LEU A 32 -10.05 21.34 13.81
N HIS A 33 -9.33 21.46 12.70
CA HIS A 33 -7.89 21.77 12.72
C HIS A 33 -7.61 23.09 13.48
N LYS A 34 -8.36 24.17 13.22
CA LYS A 34 -8.22 25.43 13.96
C LYS A 34 -8.52 25.26 15.46
N GLN A 35 -9.54 24.49 15.80
CA GLN A 35 -9.93 24.24 17.20
C GLN A 35 -8.85 23.45 17.95
N ILE A 36 -8.31 22.39 17.34
CA ILE A 36 -7.21 21.61 17.92
C ILE A 36 -6.01 22.51 18.16
N LYS A 37 -5.61 23.31 17.17
CA LYS A 37 -4.49 24.26 17.30
C LYS A 37 -4.68 25.19 18.51
N LYS A 38 -5.85 25.82 18.63
CA LYS A 38 -6.18 26.69 19.79
C LYS A 38 -6.14 25.93 21.12
N ARG A 39 -6.69 24.71 21.18
CA ARG A 39 -6.67 23.87 22.39
C ARG A 39 -5.26 23.49 22.81
N ILE A 40 -4.39 23.14 21.86
CA ILE A 40 -2.98 22.81 22.13
C ILE A 40 -2.22 24.04 22.64
N GLU A 41 -2.31 25.17 21.95
CA GLU A 41 -1.68 26.43 22.38
C GLU A 41 -2.11 26.83 23.81
N HIS A 42 -3.39 26.69 24.14
CA HIS A 42 -3.90 26.94 25.49
C HIS A 42 -3.31 25.99 26.54
N LYS A 43 -3.23 24.70 26.22
CA LYS A 43 -2.63 23.68 27.11
C LYS A 43 -1.13 23.93 27.31
N GLU A 44 -0.40 24.35 26.29
CA GLU A 44 1.01 24.74 26.39
C GLU A 44 1.20 25.97 27.28
N ARG A 45 0.39 27.03 27.10
CA ARG A 45 0.41 28.23 27.96
C ARG A 45 0.16 27.88 29.42
N LYS A 46 -0.85 27.04 29.71
CA LYS A 46 -1.15 26.57 31.07
C LYS A 46 0.01 25.79 31.70
N ARG A 47 0.76 25.00 30.94
CA ARG A 47 1.94 24.27 31.44
C ARG A 47 3.10 25.20 31.77
N LYS A 48 3.38 26.17 30.89
CA LYS A 48 4.39 27.22 31.13
C LYS A 48 4.11 27.99 32.43
N LEU A 49 2.85 28.37 32.66
CA LEU A 49 2.42 29.04 33.90
C LEU A 49 2.62 28.18 35.16
N LYS A 50 2.50 26.86 35.04
CA LYS A 50 2.70 25.90 36.14
C LYS A 50 4.16 25.53 36.39
N LYS A 51 5.11 26.17 35.70
CA LYS A 51 6.55 25.80 35.68
C LYS A 51 6.79 24.32 35.35
N ASP A 52 5.87 23.69 34.63
CA ASP A 52 6.04 22.33 34.13
C ASP A 52 6.93 22.39 32.87
N GLN A 53 8.17 21.93 33.00
CA GLN A 53 9.15 21.89 31.91
C GLN A 53 8.87 20.75 30.90
N LYS A 54 7.90 19.86 31.15
CA LYS A 54 7.59 18.76 30.23
C LYS A 54 6.72 19.23 29.06
N THR A 55 7.17 18.88 27.85
CA THR A 55 6.40 19.05 26.61
C THR A 55 5.05 18.32 26.70
N ILE A 56 4.10 18.73 25.86
CA ILE A 56 2.85 17.98 25.71
C ILE A 56 3.19 16.55 25.24
N PRO A 57 2.65 15.50 25.89
CA PRO A 57 2.81 14.13 25.44
C PRO A 57 2.38 13.97 23.98
N CYS A 58 3.05 13.07 23.26
CA CYS A 58 2.72 12.73 21.87
C CYS A 58 2.79 13.94 20.89
N LYS A 59 3.57 14.99 21.21
CA LYS A 59 3.65 16.19 20.36
C LYS A 59 3.90 15.90 18.88
N ALA A 60 4.83 14.99 18.56
CA ALA A 60 5.11 14.60 17.18
C ALA A 60 3.90 13.95 16.48
N HIS A 61 3.15 13.09 17.18
CA HIS A 61 1.92 12.49 16.65
C HIS A 61 0.81 13.53 16.44
N ILE A 62 0.71 14.51 17.32
CA ILE A 62 -0.25 15.62 17.15
C ILE A 62 0.10 16.43 15.89
N GLU A 63 1.38 16.74 15.69
CA GLU A 63 1.84 17.45 14.49
C GLU A 63 1.55 16.65 13.21
N GLU A 64 1.83 15.34 13.21
CA GLU A 64 1.53 14.44 12.09
C GLU A 64 0.01 14.38 11.79
N LEU A 65 -0.83 14.27 12.83
CA LEU A 65 -2.28 14.31 12.69
C LEU A 65 -2.76 15.61 12.07
N MET A 66 -2.21 16.74 12.51
CA MET A 66 -2.56 18.06 11.98
C MET A 66 -2.19 18.17 10.49
N THR A 67 -1.04 17.64 10.08
CA THR A 67 -0.69 17.50 8.66
C THR A 67 -1.71 16.64 7.91
N LYS A 68 -2.16 15.51 8.47
CA LYS A 68 -3.17 14.66 7.82
C LYS A 68 -4.54 15.30 7.69
N LEU A 69 -4.97 16.12 8.65
CA LEU A 69 -6.20 16.91 8.51
C LEU A 69 -6.10 17.89 7.33
N ILE A 70 -4.94 18.53 7.13
CA ILE A 70 -4.71 19.40 5.97
C ILE A 70 -4.67 18.59 4.65
N ASP A 71 -4.01 17.43 4.64
CA ASP A 71 -4.00 16.53 3.47
C ASP A 71 -5.44 16.16 3.05
N VAL A 72 -6.29 15.79 4.01
CA VAL A 72 -7.70 15.45 3.78
C VAL A 72 -8.47 16.66 3.26
N SER A 73 -8.37 17.81 3.92
CA SER A 73 -9.03 19.05 3.47
C SER A 73 -8.64 19.41 2.03
N THR A 74 -7.35 19.36 1.71
CA THR A 74 -6.84 19.63 0.36
C THR A 74 -7.46 18.70 -0.66
N CYS A 75 -7.54 17.40 -0.33
CA CYS A 75 -8.11 16.39 -1.20
C CYS A 75 -9.62 16.60 -1.40
N LEU A 76 -10.38 16.87 -0.33
CA LEU A 76 -11.82 17.12 -0.39
C LEU A 76 -12.14 18.36 -1.24
N CYS A 77 -11.36 19.42 -1.08
CA CYS A 77 -11.56 20.67 -1.80
C CYS A 77 -11.19 20.57 -3.30
N GLN A 78 -10.54 19.47 -3.72
CA GLN A 78 -10.27 19.12 -5.13
C GLN A 78 -11.35 18.25 -5.77
N LEU A 79 -12.30 17.71 -4.99
CA LEU A 79 -13.40 16.91 -5.52
C LEU A 79 -14.36 17.82 -6.32
N TYR A 80 -14.76 17.37 -7.49
CA TYR A 80 -15.52 18.17 -8.46
C TYR A 80 -16.78 17.47 -8.95
N GLN A 81 -17.79 18.25 -9.31
CA GLN A 81 -18.92 17.80 -10.11
C GLN A 81 -19.29 18.82 -11.19
N GLU A 82 -19.32 18.36 -12.45
CA GLU A 82 -20.16 18.98 -13.46
C GLU A 82 -21.62 18.59 -13.17
N PRO A 83 -22.60 19.47 -13.43
CA PRO A 83 -24.02 19.21 -13.13
C PRO A 83 -24.58 17.91 -13.75
N SER A 84 -23.92 17.37 -14.77
CA SER A 84 -24.32 16.15 -15.49
C SER A 84 -23.84 14.82 -14.88
N ASP A 85 -22.80 14.83 -14.03
CA ASP A 85 -22.20 13.60 -13.46
C ASP A 85 -22.87 13.15 -12.14
N VAL A 86 -23.70 14.01 -11.54
CA VAL A 86 -24.16 13.90 -10.14
C VAL A 86 -25.29 12.89 -9.95
N ALA A 87 -26.16 12.76 -10.94
CA ALA A 87 -27.45 12.10 -10.75
C ALA A 87 -27.46 10.60 -11.12
N SER A 88 -26.42 10.07 -11.80
CA SER A 88 -26.47 8.73 -12.39
C SER A 88 -25.26 7.83 -12.13
N ALA A 89 -24.15 8.34 -11.56
CA ALA A 89 -23.03 7.48 -11.17
C ALA A 89 -23.24 6.97 -9.74
N ASP A 90 -23.94 5.85 -9.57
CA ASP A 90 -24.17 5.17 -8.27
C ASP A 90 -22.92 5.09 -7.40
N GLY A 91 -21.74 4.90 -8.02
CA GLY A 91 -20.45 4.87 -7.32
C GLY A 91 -20.05 6.21 -6.69
N TYR A 92 -20.31 7.34 -7.35
CA TYR A 92 -20.04 8.66 -6.78
C TYR A 92 -20.92 8.89 -5.55
N GLN A 93 -22.23 8.64 -5.67
CA GLN A 93 -23.18 8.90 -4.60
C GLN A 93 -22.89 8.05 -3.36
N MET A 94 -22.50 6.79 -3.57
CA MET A 94 -22.05 5.89 -2.50
C MET A 94 -20.84 6.46 -1.75
N ILE A 95 -19.83 6.97 -2.46
CA ILE A 95 -18.66 7.61 -1.83
C ILE A 95 -19.09 8.88 -1.11
N SER A 96 -19.83 9.77 -1.78
CA SER A 96 -20.23 11.06 -1.25
C SER A 96 -20.99 10.92 0.07
N ILE A 97 -21.91 9.97 0.18
CA ILE A 97 -22.65 9.72 1.43
C ILE A 97 -21.78 8.96 2.44
N SER A 98 -21.28 7.79 2.05
CA SER A 98 -20.71 6.83 3.01
C SER A 98 -19.32 7.23 3.52
N LEU A 99 -18.50 7.85 2.66
CA LEU A 99 -17.19 8.35 3.08
C LEU A 99 -17.37 9.59 3.96
N ARG A 100 -18.33 10.46 3.63
CA ARG A 100 -18.65 11.64 4.46
C ARG A 100 -19.02 11.22 5.86
N ASP A 101 -19.92 10.25 6.02
CA ASP A 101 -20.38 9.82 7.35
C ASP A 101 -19.24 9.16 8.15
N SER A 102 -18.45 8.30 7.49
CA SER A 102 -17.27 7.68 8.10
C SER A 102 -16.20 8.71 8.53
N LEU A 103 -15.90 9.68 7.65
CA LEU A 103 -14.93 10.73 7.94
C LEU A 103 -15.46 11.65 9.04
N GLN A 104 -16.74 12.05 9.01
CA GLN A 104 -17.33 12.87 10.06
C GLN A 104 -17.27 12.18 11.43
N CYS A 105 -17.57 10.88 11.50
CA CYS A 105 -17.41 10.10 12.72
C CYS A 105 -15.96 10.13 13.23
N THR A 106 -14.98 9.99 12.32
CA THR A 106 -13.55 10.11 12.66
C THR A 106 -13.21 11.50 13.21
N LEU A 107 -13.72 12.57 12.58
CA LEU A 107 -13.50 13.95 13.04
C LEU A 107 -14.09 14.19 14.43
N ASP A 108 -15.28 13.66 14.70
CA ASP A 108 -15.93 13.77 16.02
C ASP A 108 -15.13 13.02 17.10
N GLN A 109 -14.56 11.85 16.78
CA GLN A 109 -13.69 11.11 17.69
C GLN A 109 -12.39 11.89 17.98
N VAL A 110 -11.79 12.49 16.96
CA VAL A 110 -10.62 13.36 17.10
C VAL A 110 -10.95 14.57 17.99
N ASP A 111 -12.09 15.23 17.77
CA ASP A 111 -12.51 16.36 18.60
C ASP A 111 -12.64 15.95 20.08
N LYS A 112 -13.34 14.84 20.34
CA LYS A 112 -13.50 14.25 21.67
C LYS A 112 -12.14 13.93 22.31
N PHE A 113 -11.19 13.40 21.56
CA PHE A 113 -9.84 13.14 22.06
C PHE A 113 -9.16 14.42 22.56
N PHE A 114 -9.18 15.50 21.76
CA PHE A 114 -8.53 16.76 22.16
C PHE A 114 -9.27 17.55 23.25
N ALA A 115 -10.54 17.23 23.52
CA ALA A 115 -11.27 17.78 24.66
C ALA A 115 -10.74 17.25 26.01
N ARG A 116 -10.13 16.05 26.03
CA ARG A 116 -9.56 15.42 27.25
C ARG A 116 -8.33 16.17 27.78
N SER A 117 -7.86 15.82 28.96
CA SER A 117 -6.60 16.32 29.51
C SER A 117 -5.42 15.90 28.63
N SER A 118 -4.43 16.78 28.38
CA SER A 118 -3.23 16.38 27.60
C SER A 118 -2.35 15.35 28.31
N LYS A 119 -2.61 15.02 29.58
CA LYS A 119 -1.93 13.94 30.29
C LYS A 119 -2.44 12.55 29.90
N THR A 120 -3.64 12.47 29.32
CA THR A 120 -4.28 11.21 28.90
C THR A 120 -4.19 11.02 27.39
N PHE A 121 -3.32 11.78 26.72
CA PHE A 121 -3.10 11.58 25.29
C PHE A 121 -2.29 10.30 25.09
N ASP A 122 -2.78 9.47 24.19
CA ASP A 122 -2.21 8.18 23.86
C ASP A 122 -1.72 8.19 22.40
N SER A 123 -0.49 7.72 22.20
CA SER A 123 0.15 7.62 20.89
C SER A 123 -0.55 6.58 20.01
N PHE A 124 -1.14 5.54 20.61
CA PHE A 124 -1.88 4.51 19.87
C PHE A 124 -3.20 5.04 19.30
N GLU A 125 -4.03 5.72 20.10
CA GLU A 125 -5.24 6.41 19.59
C GLU A 125 -4.91 7.41 18.47
N LEU A 126 -3.89 8.26 18.66
CA LEU A 126 -3.46 9.22 17.63
C LEU A 126 -3.00 8.54 16.35
N SER A 127 -2.24 7.44 16.48
CA SER A 127 -1.78 6.63 15.37
C SER A 127 -2.95 6.04 14.56
N ALA A 128 -4.02 5.60 15.23
CA ALA A 128 -5.23 5.13 14.57
C ALA A 128 -5.93 6.24 13.75
N PHE A 129 -6.05 7.45 14.30
CA PHE A 129 -6.58 8.57 13.53
C PHE A 129 -5.71 8.94 12.33
N ILE A 130 -4.40 9.00 12.52
CA ILE A 130 -3.44 9.33 11.44
C ILE A 130 -3.54 8.32 10.29
N THR A 131 -3.53 7.03 10.61
CA THR A 131 -3.62 5.96 9.61
C THR A 131 -4.96 5.99 8.87
N LYS A 132 -6.09 6.19 9.59
CA LYS A 132 -7.41 6.35 8.98
C LYS A 132 -7.47 7.52 8.00
N LEU A 133 -7.04 8.71 8.43
CA LEU A 133 -7.05 9.91 7.57
C LEU A 133 -6.15 9.74 6.36
N HIS A 134 -4.99 9.08 6.53
CA HIS A 134 -4.13 8.76 5.41
C HIS A 134 -4.82 7.87 4.38
N HIS A 135 -5.45 6.77 4.81
CA HIS A 135 -6.14 5.87 3.88
C HIS A 135 -7.31 6.57 3.18
N VAL A 136 -8.02 7.46 3.86
CA VAL A 136 -9.07 8.30 3.24
C VAL A 136 -8.48 9.17 2.13
N THR A 137 -7.36 9.86 2.39
CA THR A 137 -6.70 10.66 1.36
C THR A 137 -6.21 9.81 0.19
N ALA A 138 -5.62 8.65 0.46
CA ALA A 138 -5.10 7.76 -0.57
C ALA A 138 -6.22 7.17 -1.45
N GLU A 139 -7.32 6.74 -0.85
CA GLU A 139 -8.51 6.26 -1.57
C GLU A 139 -9.10 7.37 -2.44
N LEU A 140 -9.29 8.57 -1.88
CA LEU A 140 -9.80 9.71 -2.64
C LEU A 140 -8.90 10.08 -3.82
N ARG A 141 -7.58 10.10 -3.65
CA ARG A 141 -6.64 10.38 -4.75
C ARG A 141 -6.66 9.30 -5.83
N MET A 142 -6.84 8.04 -5.44
CA MET A 142 -6.89 6.93 -6.38
C MET A 142 -8.21 6.91 -7.17
N LEU A 143 -9.34 7.15 -6.48
CA LEU A 143 -10.66 7.19 -7.09
C LEU A 143 -10.93 8.51 -7.83
N PHE A 144 -10.32 9.62 -7.41
CA PHE A 144 -10.53 10.97 -7.97
C PHE A 144 -9.21 11.70 -8.28
N PRO A 145 -8.33 11.16 -9.14
CA PRO A 145 -6.99 11.72 -9.38
C PRO A 145 -7.01 13.17 -9.90
N SER A 146 -8.08 13.55 -10.61
CA SER A 146 -8.30 14.91 -11.13
C SER A 146 -9.59 15.53 -10.60
N GLY A 147 -10.05 15.08 -9.42
CA GLY A 147 -11.34 15.49 -8.84
C GLY A 147 -12.58 14.84 -9.47
N LYS A 148 -12.41 14.03 -10.52
CA LYS A 148 -13.47 13.23 -11.18
C LYS A 148 -13.29 11.75 -10.88
N LEU A 149 -14.40 11.03 -10.70
CA LEU A 149 -14.37 9.59 -10.46
C LEU A 149 -13.70 8.88 -11.65
N ASN A 150 -12.64 8.12 -11.36
CA ASN A 150 -11.91 7.34 -12.35
C ASN A 150 -12.50 5.91 -12.43
N PRO A 151 -13.21 5.55 -13.52
CA PRO A 151 -13.73 4.19 -13.69
C PRO A 151 -12.64 3.17 -14.02
N ASN A 152 -11.44 3.60 -14.41
CA ASN A 152 -10.35 2.74 -14.88
C ASN A 152 -9.41 2.29 -13.76
N VAL A 153 -9.82 2.40 -12.50
CA VAL A 153 -9.06 1.85 -11.37
C VAL A 153 -9.03 0.33 -11.50
N THR A 154 -7.84 -0.26 -11.37
CA THR A 154 -7.62 -1.71 -11.40
C THR A 154 -6.93 -2.20 -10.14
N CYS A 155 -7.27 -3.40 -9.69
CA CYS A 155 -6.46 -4.10 -8.70
C CYS A 155 -5.12 -4.51 -9.35
N ALA A 156 -4.03 -4.48 -8.59
CA ALA A 156 -2.70 -4.83 -9.07
C ALA A 156 -2.60 -6.32 -9.41
N LYS A 157 -3.28 -7.18 -8.64
CA LYS A 157 -3.32 -8.63 -8.86
C LYS A 157 -4.34 -8.98 -9.96
N PRO A 158 -3.93 -9.56 -11.11
CA PRO A 158 -4.82 -9.88 -12.22
C PRO A 158 -6.02 -10.75 -11.82
N GLU A 159 -5.78 -11.80 -11.03
CA GLU A 159 -6.81 -12.74 -10.57
C GLU A 159 -7.86 -12.07 -9.66
N VAL A 160 -7.48 -11.00 -8.97
CA VAL A 160 -8.36 -10.20 -8.12
C VAL A 160 -9.18 -9.23 -8.98
N GLU A 161 -8.56 -8.61 -9.98
CA GLU A 161 -9.23 -7.73 -10.94
C GLU A 161 -10.26 -8.50 -11.78
N GLU A 162 -9.93 -9.71 -12.22
CA GLU A 162 -10.85 -10.61 -12.93
C GLU A 162 -12.04 -10.99 -12.04
N TRP A 163 -11.78 -11.41 -10.80
CA TRP A 163 -12.83 -11.73 -9.84
C TRP A 163 -13.75 -10.53 -9.59
N TRP A 164 -13.18 -9.33 -9.43
CA TRP A 164 -13.96 -8.12 -9.22
C TRP A 164 -14.87 -7.82 -10.41
N LYS A 165 -14.32 -7.86 -11.64
CA LYS A 165 -15.09 -7.63 -12.88
C LYS A 165 -16.22 -8.63 -13.04
N ALA A 166 -15.99 -9.90 -12.73
CA ALA A 166 -17.00 -10.95 -12.84
C ALA A 166 -18.18 -10.75 -11.87
N ASN A 167 -17.94 -10.14 -10.69
CA ASN A 167 -18.98 -9.94 -9.67
C ASN A 167 -19.63 -8.55 -9.70
N PHE A 168 -18.91 -7.53 -10.16
CA PHE A 168 -19.31 -6.13 -10.02
C PHE A 168 -19.14 -5.28 -11.29
N ASN A 169 -18.84 -5.89 -12.43
CA ASN A 169 -18.65 -5.23 -13.72
C ASN A 169 -17.56 -4.14 -13.66
N GLN A 170 -17.85 -2.95 -14.18
CA GLN A 170 -16.93 -1.80 -14.22
C GLN A 170 -16.99 -0.92 -12.96
N ARG A 171 -17.73 -1.32 -11.91
CA ARG A 171 -17.80 -0.52 -10.69
C ARG A 171 -16.43 -0.47 -10.02
N VAL A 172 -16.07 0.67 -9.42
CA VAL A 172 -14.84 0.80 -8.62
C VAL A 172 -15.10 0.77 -7.11
N ILE A 173 -16.38 0.70 -6.75
CA ILE A 173 -16.91 0.68 -5.38
C ILE A 173 -18.27 -0.02 -5.38
N VAL A 174 -18.53 -0.80 -4.33
CA VAL A 174 -19.80 -1.51 -4.11
C VAL A 174 -20.26 -1.42 -2.65
N PRO A 175 -21.58 -1.52 -2.38
CA PRO A 175 -22.09 -1.64 -1.02
C PRO A 175 -21.50 -2.86 -0.29
N LYS A 176 -21.27 -2.73 1.03
CA LYS A 176 -20.62 -3.79 1.83
C LYS A 176 -21.31 -5.15 1.69
N ASP A 177 -22.64 -5.19 1.71
CA ASP A 177 -23.38 -6.46 1.73
C ASP A 177 -23.24 -7.21 0.39
N GLN A 178 -23.23 -6.47 -0.72
CA GLN A 178 -22.97 -7.02 -2.05
C GLN A 178 -21.53 -7.57 -2.14
N PHE A 179 -20.56 -6.81 -1.64
CA PHE A 179 -19.17 -7.25 -1.61
C PHE A 179 -18.99 -8.54 -0.80
N TRP A 180 -19.46 -8.55 0.44
CA TRP A 180 -19.27 -9.67 1.35
C TRP A 180 -19.99 -10.93 0.88
N CYS A 181 -21.16 -10.80 0.26
CA CYS A 181 -21.86 -11.93 -0.36
C CYS A 181 -21.00 -12.63 -1.41
N ALA A 182 -20.42 -11.87 -2.35
CA ALA A 182 -19.53 -12.42 -3.37
C ALA A 182 -18.21 -12.92 -2.76
N PHE A 183 -17.60 -12.15 -1.86
CA PHE A 183 -16.32 -12.49 -1.24
C PHE A 183 -16.41 -13.80 -0.45
N PHE A 184 -17.45 -13.98 0.36
CA PHE A 184 -17.67 -15.21 1.12
C PHE A 184 -18.18 -16.39 0.30
N SER A 185 -18.56 -16.16 -0.96
CA SER A 185 -18.81 -17.24 -1.91
C SER A 185 -17.51 -17.82 -2.44
N LYS A 186 -16.50 -16.98 -2.68
CA LYS A 186 -15.14 -17.44 -3.04
C LYS A 186 -14.35 -17.93 -1.83
N HIS A 187 -14.28 -17.15 -0.76
CA HIS A 187 -13.47 -17.42 0.42
C HIS A 187 -14.32 -17.83 1.62
N VAL A 188 -14.96 -19.00 1.50
CA VAL A 188 -15.92 -19.53 2.48
C VAL A 188 -15.35 -19.61 3.90
N ARG A 189 -14.03 -19.84 4.06
CA ARG A 189 -13.36 -19.97 5.36
C ARG A 189 -13.48 -18.71 6.22
N PHE A 190 -13.52 -17.52 5.63
CA PHE A 190 -13.68 -16.27 6.40
C PHE A 190 -15.08 -16.09 7.01
N ARG A 191 -16.09 -16.86 6.61
CA ARG A 191 -17.43 -16.74 7.22
C ARG A 191 -17.41 -16.95 8.74
N LYS A 192 -16.45 -17.74 9.25
CA LYS A 192 -16.27 -18.00 10.68
C LYS A 192 -15.52 -16.89 11.43
N ASP A 193 -14.77 -16.07 10.71
CA ASP A 193 -13.89 -15.03 11.24
C ASP A 193 -14.22 -13.66 10.60
N SER A 194 -15.51 -13.43 10.33
CA SER A 194 -15.97 -12.30 9.53
C SER A 194 -15.72 -10.95 10.21
N GLU A 195 -15.88 -10.86 11.53
CA GLU A 195 -15.63 -9.63 12.30
C GLU A 195 -14.19 -9.14 12.16
N GLU A 196 -13.21 -10.04 12.36
CA GLU A 196 -11.77 -9.72 12.22
C GLU A 196 -11.43 -9.27 10.79
N LEU A 197 -12.06 -9.88 9.78
CA LEU A 197 -11.89 -9.50 8.39
C LEU A 197 -12.51 -8.12 8.09
N TYR A 198 -13.73 -7.87 8.58
CA TYR A 198 -14.41 -6.59 8.41
C TYR A 198 -13.58 -5.46 8.97
N GLU A 199 -13.07 -5.63 10.19
CA GLU A 199 -12.15 -4.68 10.79
C GLU A 199 -10.97 -4.49 9.87
N THR A 200 -10.27 -5.57 9.49
CA THR A 200 -9.07 -5.54 8.64
C THR A 200 -9.26 -4.72 7.37
N MET A 201 -10.36 -4.92 6.65
CA MET A 201 -10.63 -4.25 5.36
C MET A 201 -11.28 -2.87 5.48
N ALA A 202 -11.76 -2.47 6.67
CA ALA A 202 -12.40 -1.17 6.92
C ALA A 202 -11.40 0.01 6.97
N PHE A 203 -10.49 0.11 5.99
CA PHE A 203 -9.48 1.16 5.90
C PHE A 203 -10.09 2.57 5.88
N THR A 204 -11.22 2.77 5.19
CA THR A 204 -11.83 4.10 5.00
C THR A 204 -13.30 4.14 5.41
N SER A 205 -14.09 3.13 5.10
CA SER A 205 -15.51 3.02 5.48
C SER A 205 -15.88 1.59 5.81
N GLU A 206 -16.89 1.43 6.67
CA GLU A 206 -17.55 0.14 6.94
C GLU A 206 -18.79 -0.07 6.07
N CYS A 207 -19.23 0.95 5.33
CA CYS A 207 -20.47 0.93 4.55
C CYS A 207 -20.28 0.42 3.11
N TYR A 208 -19.05 0.42 2.61
CA TYR A 208 -18.71 0.00 1.25
C TYR A 208 -17.34 -0.68 1.21
N VAL A 209 -17.07 -1.35 0.08
CA VAL A 209 -15.72 -1.78 -0.29
C VAL A 209 -15.40 -1.21 -1.67
N SER A 210 -14.23 -0.58 -1.77
CA SER A 210 -13.69 -0.04 -3.02
C SER A 210 -12.58 -0.94 -3.56
N LYS A 211 -12.22 -0.75 -4.83
CA LYS A 211 -10.99 -1.35 -5.39
C LYS A 211 -9.73 -0.95 -4.62
N TYR A 212 -9.69 0.22 -3.98
CA TYR A 212 -8.56 0.62 -3.12
C TYR A 212 -8.41 -0.33 -1.93
N ALA A 213 -9.51 -0.57 -1.21
CA ALA A 213 -9.51 -1.42 -0.03
C ALA A 213 -9.18 -2.88 -0.38
N LEU A 214 -9.75 -3.40 -1.48
CA LEU A 214 -9.46 -4.75 -1.94
C LEU A 214 -8.03 -4.91 -2.47
N ASP A 215 -7.54 -3.96 -3.27
CA ASP A 215 -6.15 -3.98 -3.78
C ASP A 215 -5.15 -3.99 -2.61
N LEU A 216 -5.34 -3.08 -1.66
CA LEU A 216 -4.50 -2.99 -0.47
C LEU A 216 -4.50 -4.30 0.31
N PHE A 217 -5.68 -4.87 0.58
CA PHE A 217 -5.82 -6.14 1.30
C PHE A 217 -5.13 -7.30 0.57
N THR A 218 -5.39 -7.46 -0.73
CA THR A 218 -4.91 -8.61 -1.51
C THR A 218 -3.42 -8.57 -1.80
N ARG A 219 -2.80 -7.38 -1.83
CA ARG A 219 -1.34 -7.25 -1.91
C ARG A 219 -0.67 -7.55 -0.56
N LEU A 220 -1.26 -7.11 0.55
CA LEU A 220 -0.71 -7.33 1.89
C LEU A 220 -0.79 -8.80 2.33
N PHE A 221 -1.90 -9.48 2.01
CA PHE A 221 -2.16 -10.86 2.44
C PHE A 221 -2.07 -11.87 1.27
N SER A 222 -1.24 -11.56 0.27
CA SER A 222 -1.01 -12.37 -0.93
C SER A 222 -0.37 -13.73 -0.59
N PRO A 223 -0.64 -14.82 -1.35
CA PRO A 223 -1.48 -14.89 -2.54
C PRO A 223 -2.98 -15.06 -2.27
N TRP A 224 -3.78 -14.68 -3.28
CA TRP A 224 -5.24 -14.68 -3.23
C TRP A 224 -5.85 -16.02 -2.80
N GLU A 225 -5.32 -17.14 -3.30
CA GLU A 225 -5.85 -18.47 -2.99
C GLU A 225 -5.53 -18.94 -1.55
N LYS A 226 -4.54 -18.33 -0.90
CA LYS A 226 -4.12 -18.66 0.47
C LYS A 226 -4.40 -17.52 1.47
N ILE A 227 -5.12 -16.49 1.01
CA ILE A 227 -5.31 -15.24 1.74
C ILE A 227 -5.90 -15.42 3.14
N TYR A 228 -6.77 -16.43 3.35
CA TYR A 228 -7.29 -16.74 4.68
C TYR A 228 -6.19 -17.13 5.67
N ASN A 229 -5.34 -18.08 5.30
CA ASN A 229 -4.29 -18.57 6.19
C ASN A 229 -3.31 -17.43 6.53
N ILE A 230 -2.89 -16.68 5.50
CA ILE A 230 -1.91 -15.60 5.64
C ILE A 230 -2.48 -14.44 6.44
N HIS A 231 -3.75 -14.08 6.21
CA HIS A 231 -4.46 -13.12 7.05
C HIS A 231 -4.41 -13.55 8.52
N LYS A 232 -4.88 -14.75 8.85
CA LYS A 232 -4.90 -15.24 10.24
C LYS A 232 -3.52 -15.31 10.87
N ALA A 233 -2.51 -15.77 10.13
CA ALA A 233 -1.14 -15.88 10.62
C ALA A 233 -0.58 -14.49 10.99
N LEU A 234 -0.77 -13.50 10.11
CA LEU A 234 -0.24 -12.15 10.32
C LEU A 234 -1.05 -11.34 11.33
N THR A 235 -2.38 -11.38 11.31
CA THR A 235 -3.21 -10.57 12.23
C THR A 235 -3.15 -11.05 13.67
N ARG A 236 -2.87 -12.33 13.89
CA ARG A 236 -2.67 -12.92 15.23
C ARG A 236 -1.22 -12.86 15.70
N HIS A 237 -0.29 -12.46 14.84
CA HIS A 237 1.11 -12.34 15.20
C HIS A 237 1.30 -11.17 16.18
N PRO A 238 1.99 -11.33 17.33
CA PRO A 238 2.04 -10.29 18.36
C PRO A 238 2.82 -9.05 17.94
N ALA A 239 3.72 -9.18 16.97
CA ALA A 239 4.44 -8.05 16.40
C ALA A 239 3.58 -7.22 15.42
N TYR A 240 2.41 -7.69 15.01
CA TYR A 240 1.53 -6.93 14.12
C TYR A 240 0.87 -5.79 14.87
N LEU A 241 1.06 -4.56 14.38
CA LEU A 241 0.31 -3.40 14.84
C LEU A 241 -0.53 -2.85 13.69
N ARG A 242 -1.83 -3.13 13.76
CA ARG A 242 -2.81 -2.77 12.74
C ARG A 242 -2.82 -1.29 12.37
N HIS A 243 -2.92 -0.44 13.38
CA HIS A 243 -3.11 1.00 13.25
C HIS A 243 -1.87 1.80 13.64
N ALA A 244 -0.68 1.34 13.25
CA ALA A 244 0.58 1.96 13.63
C ALA A 244 1.13 2.93 12.58
N THR A 245 1.67 4.06 13.03
CA THR A 245 2.55 4.93 12.25
C THR A 245 4.01 4.56 12.47
N TYR A 246 4.91 5.18 11.70
CA TYR A 246 6.35 5.08 11.96
C TYR A 246 6.69 5.51 13.39
N GLY A 247 6.18 6.67 13.82
CA GLY A 247 6.44 7.21 15.16
C GLY A 247 6.06 6.24 16.28
N LEU A 248 4.91 5.57 16.16
CA LEU A 248 4.44 4.63 17.19
C LEU A 248 5.37 3.41 17.29
N ILE A 249 5.82 2.88 16.15
CA ILE A 249 6.76 1.75 16.13
C ILE A 249 8.08 2.16 16.78
N MET A 250 8.58 3.37 16.48
CA MET A 250 9.82 3.88 17.09
C MET A 250 9.69 4.01 18.61
N GLU A 251 8.57 4.54 19.10
CA GLU A 251 8.28 4.65 20.55
C GLU A 251 8.31 3.27 21.22
N LYS A 252 7.57 2.30 20.68
CA LYS A 252 7.50 0.95 21.27
C LYS A 252 8.84 0.20 21.22
N LEU A 253 9.64 0.40 20.18
CA LEU A 253 10.98 -0.21 20.08
C LEU A 253 12.00 0.50 20.99
N GLN A 254 11.79 1.78 21.28
CA GLN A 254 12.64 2.51 22.21
C GLN A 254 12.54 1.94 23.62
N ASP A 255 11.35 1.49 24.04
CA ASP A 255 11.13 0.79 25.31
C ASP A 255 11.80 -0.59 25.36
N LEU A 256 12.07 -1.18 24.19
CA LEU A 256 12.70 -2.50 24.03
C LEU A 256 14.18 -2.41 23.65
N ARG A 257 14.80 -1.22 23.70
CA ARG A 257 16.13 -0.95 23.12
C ARG A 257 17.23 -1.90 23.58
N ASP A 258 17.16 -2.37 24.82
CA ASP A 258 18.14 -3.30 25.39
C ASP A 258 17.93 -4.77 24.99
N ARG A 259 16.98 -5.03 24.10
CA ARG A 259 16.68 -6.34 23.54
C ARG A 259 16.82 -6.35 22.01
N PRO A 260 18.06 -6.42 21.47
CA PRO A 260 18.32 -6.62 20.05
C PRO A 260 17.50 -7.77 19.45
N GLY A 261 17.04 -7.60 18.22
CA GLY A 261 16.15 -8.54 17.54
C GLY A 261 14.66 -8.34 17.85
N SER A 262 14.30 -7.41 18.74
CA SER A 262 12.88 -7.07 18.93
C SER A 262 12.32 -6.31 17.74
N PHE A 263 11.09 -6.63 17.35
CA PHE A 263 10.47 -6.04 16.16
C PHE A 263 8.96 -5.89 16.28
N TYR A 264 8.43 -4.97 15.47
CA TYR A 264 7.03 -4.81 15.14
C TYR A 264 6.88 -4.64 13.64
N PHE A 265 5.74 -5.03 13.08
CA PHE A 265 5.42 -4.74 11.68
C PHE A 265 4.02 -4.17 11.53
N ARG A 266 3.84 -3.42 10.44
CA ARG A 266 2.63 -2.67 10.14
C ARG A 266 2.48 -2.44 8.66
N ILE A 267 1.31 -1.98 8.25
CA ILE A 267 1.09 -1.49 6.90
C ILE A 267 1.89 -0.19 6.70
N SER A 268 2.56 -0.06 5.56
CA SER A 268 3.25 1.17 5.19
C SER A 268 2.25 2.23 4.76
N VAL A 269 2.21 3.34 5.51
CA VAL A 269 1.41 4.52 5.19
C VAL A 269 1.90 5.14 3.87
N ASN A 270 3.19 5.46 3.75
CA ASN A 270 3.70 6.16 2.56
C ASN A 270 3.77 5.29 1.29
N ASN A 271 3.64 3.97 1.43
CA ASN A 271 3.66 3.02 0.31
C ASN A 271 2.52 2.01 0.50
N PRO A 272 1.27 2.36 0.15
CA PRO A 272 0.13 1.47 0.33
C PRO A 272 0.35 0.13 -0.37
N GLY A 273 -0.01 -0.96 0.30
CA GLY A 273 0.15 -2.33 -0.19
C GLY A 273 1.51 -2.96 0.14
N ILE A 274 2.35 -2.26 0.91
CA ILE A 274 3.66 -2.74 1.37
C ILE A 274 3.69 -2.82 2.88
N TRP A 275 4.35 -3.85 3.41
CA TRP A 275 4.63 -3.98 4.83
C TRP A 275 5.88 -3.19 5.24
N ALA A 276 5.88 -2.65 6.45
CA ALA A 276 7.03 -2.05 7.09
C ALA A 276 7.36 -2.80 8.39
N ILE A 277 8.61 -3.18 8.59
CA ILE A 277 9.11 -3.85 9.79
C ILE A 277 10.07 -2.91 10.49
N GLY A 278 9.72 -2.47 11.70
CA GLY A 278 10.65 -1.78 12.59
C GLY A 278 11.31 -2.79 13.52
N TYR A 279 12.62 -2.72 13.70
CA TYR A 279 13.37 -3.69 14.49
C TYR A 279 14.60 -3.06 15.16
N ILE A 280 15.13 -3.76 16.16
CA ILE A 280 16.35 -3.39 16.88
C ILE A 280 17.50 -4.24 16.36
N THR A 281 18.54 -3.60 15.85
CA THR A 281 19.75 -4.25 15.36
C THR A 281 20.62 -4.77 16.51
N LYS A 282 21.63 -5.61 16.18
CA LYS A 282 22.61 -6.14 17.16
C LYS A 282 23.36 -5.03 17.91
N ASP A 283 23.57 -3.86 17.28
CA ASP A 283 24.19 -2.68 17.88
C ASP A 283 23.19 -1.74 18.60
N ARG A 284 21.98 -2.22 18.93
CA ARG A 284 20.93 -1.48 19.68
C ARG A 284 20.47 -0.19 18.99
N LYS A 285 20.50 -0.17 17.65
CA LYS A 285 19.89 0.87 16.84
C LYS A 285 18.50 0.43 16.40
N ILE A 286 17.57 1.37 16.37
CA ILE A 286 16.24 1.13 15.81
C ILE A 286 16.32 1.42 14.32
N SER A 287 15.88 0.47 13.49
CA SER A 287 15.87 0.55 12.03
C SER A 287 14.52 0.11 11.48
N GLN A 288 14.24 0.47 10.22
CA GLN A 288 13.04 0.01 9.53
C GLN A 288 13.39 -0.53 8.14
N ALA A 289 12.77 -1.66 7.78
CA ALA A 289 12.78 -2.20 6.43
C ALA A 289 11.37 -2.12 5.81
N LEU A 290 11.31 -1.93 4.50
CA LEU A 290 10.09 -2.07 3.70
C LEU A 290 10.16 -3.40 2.93
N CYS A 291 9.09 -4.19 2.98
CA CYS A 291 9.07 -5.51 2.37
C CYS A 291 8.63 -5.41 0.90
N TYR A 292 9.57 -5.67 -0.01
CA TYR A 292 9.32 -5.75 -1.44
C TYR A 292 9.55 -7.17 -1.93
N GLY A 293 8.84 -7.58 -2.99
CA GLY A 293 9.07 -8.85 -3.68
C GLY A 293 8.57 -10.07 -2.89
N LEU A 294 9.32 -10.46 -1.85
CA LEU A 294 8.94 -11.57 -0.98
C LEU A 294 7.74 -11.19 -0.09
N PRO A 295 6.79 -12.10 0.12
CA PRO A 295 5.76 -11.91 1.13
C PRO A 295 6.39 -11.69 2.52
N ILE A 296 5.71 -10.92 3.37
CA ILE A 296 6.22 -10.64 4.72
C ILE A 296 6.38 -11.91 5.55
N ILE A 297 5.53 -12.92 5.34
CA ILE A 297 5.56 -14.16 6.12
C ILE A 297 6.87 -14.92 5.89
N ASP A 298 7.33 -15.01 4.64
CA ASP A 298 8.62 -15.57 4.26
C ASP A 298 9.76 -14.71 4.84
N THR A 299 9.66 -13.38 4.70
CA THR A 299 10.66 -12.44 5.23
C THR A 299 10.85 -12.60 6.74
N LEU A 300 9.75 -12.75 7.50
CA LEU A 300 9.78 -12.99 8.95
C LEU A 300 10.38 -14.34 9.28
N HIS A 301 9.96 -15.40 8.56
CA HIS A 301 10.44 -16.75 8.80
C HIS A 301 11.95 -16.89 8.50
N GLU A 302 12.43 -16.40 7.36
CA GLU A 302 13.85 -16.49 6.96
C GLU A 302 14.79 -15.76 7.93
N ASN A 303 14.29 -14.72 8.62
CA ASN A 303 15.10 -13.86 9.49
C ASN A 303 14.80 -14.04 10.99
N ARG A 304 14.05 -15.09 11.35
CA ARG A 304 13.61 -15.37 12.74
C ARG A 304 14.77 -15.60 13.71
N ASP A 305 15.91 -16.06 13.21
CA ASP A 305 17.10 -16.38 14.02
C ASP A 305 18.19 -15.29 13.95
N SER A 306 17.96 -14.20 13.20
CA SER A 306 18.99 -13.20 12.88
C SER A 306 18.59 -11.76 13.14
N LEU A 307 17.40 -11.34 12.70
CA LEU A 307 16.92 -9.95 12.76
C LEU A 307 15.57 -9.80 13.46
N TYR A 308 14.64 -10.74 13.24
CA TYR A 308 13.26 -10.66 13.72
C TYR A 308 13.00 -11.75 14.76
N ILE A 309 13.71 -11.64 15.88
CA ILE A 309 13.83 -12.71 16.89
C ILE A 309 12.75 -12.58 17.97
N TYR A 310 12.49 -11.37 18.45
CA TYR A 310 11.61 -11.14 19.59
C TYR A 310 10.37 -10.34 19.18
N PRO A 311 9.30 -11.00 18.73
CA PRO A 311 8.12 -10.31 18.23
C PRO A 311 7.42 -9.57 19.38
N ALA A 312 7.28 -8.25 19.24
CA ALA A 312 6.87 -7.36 20.32
C ALA A 312 7.71 -7.48 21.61
N GLY A 313 8.97 -7.89 21.49
CA GLY A 313 9.86 -8.13 22.63
C GLY A 313 9.61 -9.43 23.37
N ASN A 314 8.76 -10.34 22.88
CA ASN A 314 8.51 -11.64 23.52
C ASN A 314 9.56 -12.69 23.13
N SER A 315 9.85 -13.64 24.04
CA SER A 315 10.74 -14.79 23.75
C SER A 315 10.02 -15.97 23.10
N GLN A 316 8.69 -15.94 23.03
CA GLN A 316 7.92 -17.03 22.45
C GLN A 316 8.19 -17.11 20.95
N ASN A 317 8.45 -18.33 20.46
CA ASN A 317 8.54 -18.58 19.04
C ASN A 317 7.13 -18.57 18.44
N TYR A 318 6.94 -17.80 17.37
CA TYR A 318 5.69 -17.77 16.61
C TYR A 318 5.95 -18.45 15.27
N ASP A 319 5.52 -19.70 15.19
CA ASP A 319 5.79 -20.53 14.04
C ASP A 319 4.92 -20.14 12.84
N LEU A 320 5.56 -19.69 11.77
CA LEU A 320 4.95 -19.32 10.49
C LEU A 320 5.18 -20.38 9.41
N SER A 321 5.85 -21.50 9.73
CA SER A 321 6.37 -22.48 8.75
C SER A 321 5.29 -23.16 7.91
N ASN A 322 4.04 -23.18 8.37
CA ASN A 322 2.93 -23.77 7.60
C ASN A 322 2.40 -22.84 6.50
N ASP A 323 2.75 -21.56 6.55
CA ASP A 323 2.17 -20.51 5.71
C ASP A 323 3.23 -19.78 4.84
N ILE A 324 4.48 -20.27 4.83
CA ILE A 324 5.54 -19.81 3.93
C ILE A 324 5.48 -20.51 2.57
N GLN A 325 6.23 -19.99 1.61
CA GLN A 325 6.44 -20.56 0.27
C GLN A 325 5.14 -20.89 -0.48
N GLN A 326 4.09 -20.12 -0.21
CA GLN A 326 2.74 -20.33 -0.76
C GLN A 326 2.62 -19.93 -2.24
N GLY A 327 3.74 -19.82 -2.95
CA GLY A 327 3.80 -19.44 -4.36
C GLY A 327 3.12 -20.46 -5.25
N ARG A 328 2.56 -19.99 -6.36
CA ARG A 328 2.00 -20.88 -7.38
C ARG A 328 3.10 -21.77 -7.94
N GLN A 329 2.84 -23.07 -8.02
CA GLN A 329 3.73 -24.02 -8.69
C GLN A 329 3.67 -23.80 -10.20
N ILE A 330 4.83 -23.65 -10.84
CA ILE A 330 4.98 -23.50 -12.28
C ILE A 330 5.99 -24.54 -12.77
N PHE A 331 5.59 -25.32 -13.77
CA PHE A 331 6.47 -26.28 -14.43
C PHE A 331 7.01 -25.70 -15.73
N ILE A 332 8.31 -25.86 -15.93
CA ILE A 332 8.99 -25.47 -17.17
C ILE A 332 9.70 -26.68 -17.77
N ARG A 333 9.91 -26.61 -19.07
CA ARG A 333 10.69 -27.62 -19.80
C ARG A 333 12.16 -27.50 -19.40
N ALA A 334 12.84 -28.64 -19.40
CA ALA A 334 14.29 -28.65 -19.30
C ALA A 334 14.89 -27.88 -20.48
N ASP A 335 15.98 -27.17 -20.21
CA ASP A 335 16.83 -26.56 -21.22
C ASP A 335 18.12 -27.38 -21.28
N PRO A 336 18.43 -28.06 -22.40
CA PRO A 336 19.67 -28.82 -22.52
C PRO A 336 20.93 -27.94 -22.50
N ASP A 337 20.80 -26.64 -22.82
CA ASP A 337 21.92 -25.72 -22.98
C ASP A 337 22.18 -24.86 -21.73
N GLY A 338 21.41 -25.03 -20.65
CA GLY A 338 21.57 -24.23 -19.44
C GLY A 338 20.68 -24.63 -18.26
N ASP A 339 20.76 -23.86 -17.18
CA ASP A 339 19.82 -23.96 -16.06
C ASP A 339 18.59 -23.09 -16.35
N PRO A 340 17.43 -23.68 -16.70
CA PRO A 340 16.22 -22.92 -17.04
C PRO A 340 15.57 -22.28 -15.81
N LEU A 341 16.01 -22.64 -14.59
CA LEU A 341 15.54 -22.04 -13.34
C LEU A 341 16.34 -20.80 -12.96
N ARG A 342 17.42 -20.48 -13.68
CA ARG A 342 18.31 -19.36 -13.35
C ARG A 342 17.75 -18.03 -13.82
N CYS A 343 17.82 -17.03 -12.94
CA CYS A 343 17.37 -15.67 -13.23
C CYS A 343 18.19 -15.05 -14.36
N THR A 344 17.53 -14.60 -15.42
CA THR A 344 18.18 -13.99 -16.60
C THR A 344 18.69 -12.56 -16.38
N ILE A 345 18.28 -11.91 -15.27
CA ILE A 345 18.69 -10.54 -14.94
C ILE A 345 20.06 -10.52 -14.26
N CYS A 346 20.25 -11.35 -13.21
CA CYS A 346 21.53 -11.42 -12.49
C CYS A 346 22.41 -12.60 -12.89
N CYS A 347 21.85 -13.61 -13.57
CA CYS A 347 22.55 -14.86 -13.92
C CYS A 347 23.13 -15.64 -12.72
N GLU A 348 22.66 -15.37 -11.50
CA GLU A 348 23.19 -15.94 -10.26
C GLU A 348 22.12 -16.72 -9.47
N ASN A 349 20.99 -16.07 -9.16
CA ASN A 349 19.96 -16.63 -8.29
C ASN A 349 18.91 -17.44 -9.07
N GLN A 350 18.22 -18.36 -8.40
CA GLN A 350 17.07 -19.05 -8.98
C GLN A 350 15.84 -18.13 -9.08
N ILE A 351 15.01 -18.39 -10.09
CA ILE A 351 13.74 -17.71 -10.31
C ILE A 351 12.74 -18.18 -9.25
N ASN A 352 12.16 -17.21 -8.54
CA ASN A 352 11.14 -17.44 -7.51
C ASN A 352 10.08 -16.34 -7.50
N THR A 353 10.12 -15.40 -8.45
CA THR A 353 9.22 -14.25 -8.53
C THR A 353 8.73 -14.02 -9.95
N GLN A 354 7.46 -13.66 -10.10
CA GLN A 354 6.84 -13.25 -11.36
C GLN A 354 6.32 -11.81 -11.27
N PHE A 355 6.50 -11.01 -12.31
CA PHE A 355 5.82 -9.73 -12.48
C PHE A 355 4.41 -9.96 -12.99
N ASP A 356 3.39 -9.54 -12.23
CA ASP A 356 2.01 -9.97 -12.48
C ASP A 356 1.43 -9.41 -13.79
N GLN A 357 1.91 -8.24 -14.23
CA GLN A 357 1.36 -7.53 -15.39
C GLN A 357 1.84 -8.11 -16.73
N CYS A 358 3.03 -8.70 -16.77
CA CYS A 358 3.63 -9.18 -18.02
C CYS A 358 4.05 -10.66 -17.99
N GLY A 359 3.97 -11.33 -16.83
CA GLY A 359 4.30 -12.74 -16.68
C GLY A 359 5.79 -13.07 -16.66
N HIS A 360 6.66 -12.10 -16.94
CA HIS A 360 8.11 -12.29 -16.85
C HIS A 360 8.55 -12.67 -15.42
N MET A 361 9.54 -13.56 -15.35
CA MET A 361 9.98 -14.16 -14.09
C MET A 361 11.44 -13.81 -13.80
N CYS A 362 11.77 -13.60 -12.53
CA CYS A 362 13.12 -13.33 -12.06
C CYS A 362 13.30 -13.80 -10.60
N CYS A 363 14.51 -13.64 -10.05
CA CYS A 363 14.72 -13.84 -8.62
C CYS A 363 14.16 -12.65 -7.80
N ASP A 364 13.84 -12.91 -6.55
CA ASP A 364 13.30 -11.93 -5.61
C ASP A 364 14.29 -10.77 -5.38
N HIS A 365 15.60 -11.00 -5.44
CA HIS A 365 16.60 -9.94 -5.31
C HIS A 365 16.47 -8.90 -6.44
N CYS A 366 16.40 -9.35 -7.70
CA CYS A 366 16.19 -8.47 -8.85
C CYS A 366 14.81 -7.81 -8.80
N SER A 367 13.77 -8.55 -8.43
CA SER A 367 12.42 -8.00 -8.25
C SER A 367 12.40 -6.88 -7.20
N ARG A 368 13.08 -7.08 -6.06
CA ARG A 368 13.23 -6.07 -5.01
C ARG A 368 13.90 -4.81 -5.51
N GLN A 369 14.92 -4.92 -6.35
CA GLN A 369 15.57 -3.76 -6.95
C GLN A 369 14.59 -2.96 -7.82
N VAL A 370 13.84 -3.62 -8.71
CA VAL A 370 12.81 -2.99 -9.55
C VAL A 370 11.72 -2.31 -8.69
N MET A 371 11.22 -3.02 -7.67
CA MET A 371 10.19 -2.48 -6.78
C MET A 371 10.70 -1.35 -5.89
N SER A 372 12.01 -1.34 -5.55
CA SER A 372 12.62 -0.25 -4.81
C SER A 372 12.74 1.04 -5.65
N GLU A 373 12.95 0.91 -6.97
CA GLU A 373 12.95 2.05 -7.90
C GLU A 373 11.57 2.71 -7.96
N ALA A 374 10.49 1.97 -7.73
CA ALA A 374 9.13 2.51 -7.63
C ALA A 374 9.02 3.64 -6.59
N LEU A 375 9.80 3.58 -5.50
CA LEU A 375 9.83 4.66 -4.50
C LEU A 375 10.37 5.97 -5.07
N LYS A 376 11.29 5.89 -6.03
CA LYS A 376 11.96 7.04 -6.63
C LYS A 376 11.17 7.56 -7.83
N THR A 377 10.74 6.66 -8.70
CA THR A 377 10.15 7.02 -10.01
C THR A 377 8.63 7.05 -10.00
N LYS A 378 7.98 6.35 -9.05
CA LYS A 378 6.53 6.05 -9.05
C LYS A 378 6.02 5.30 -10.28
N ASP A 379 6.92 4.75 -11.10
CA ASP A 379 6.63 4.04 -12.33
C ASP A 379 7.67 2.92 -12.55
N PRO A 380 7.67 1.86 -11.71
CA PRO A 380 8.58 0.74 -11.88
C PRO A 380 8.25 -0.03 -13.16
N LYS A 381 9.28 -0.40 -13.92
CA LYS A 381 9.13 -1.09 -15.21
C LYS A 381 9.85 -2.42 -15.21
N CYS A 382 9.25 -3.41 -15.85
CA CYS A 382 9.87 -4.71 -16.04
C CYS A 382 11.18 -4.55 -16.84
N PRO A 383 12.34 -5.02 -16.35
CA PRO A 383 13.62 -4.90 -17.06
C PRO A 383 13.62 -5.56 -18.44
N LEU A 384 12.79 -6.60 -18.64
CA LEU A 384 12.76 -7.39 -19.87
C LEU A 384 11.87 -6.79 -20.96
N CYS A 385 10.73 -6.18 -20.59
CA CYS A 385 9.74 -5.71 -21.58
C CYS A 385 9.24 -4.28 -21.39
N GLN A 386 9.75 -3.57 -20.37
CA GLN A 386 9.43 -2.16 -20.07
C GLN A 386 7.95 -1.87 -19.74
N GLN A 387 7.12 -2.90 -19.57
CA GLN A 387 5.74 -2.77 -19.10
C GLN A 387 5.74 -2.29 -17.63
N PRO A 388 4.78 -1.44 -17.22
CA PRO A 388 4.61 -1.06 -15.83
C PRO A 388 4.38 -2.27 -14.93
N VAL A 389 5.00 -2.27 -13.75
CA VAL A 389 4.86 -3.31 -12.74
C VAL A 389 4.04 -2.76 -11.57
N LEU A 390 2.86 -3.32 -11.34
CA LEU A 390 1.99 -2.94 -10.22
C LEU A 390 2.21 -3.86 -9.02
N SER A 391 2.51 -5.13 -9.28
CA SER A 391 2.76 -6.13 -8.25
C SER A 391 3.59 -7.31 -8.77
N THR A 392 4.07 -8.09 -7.81
CA THR A 392 4.82 -9.32 -8.03
C THR A 392 4.21 -10.47 -7.25
N SER A 393 4.28 -11.68 -7.78
CA SER A 393 3.88 -12.91 -7.09
C SER A 393 5.09 -13.80 -6.85
N PHE A 394 5.17 -14.37 -5.65
CA PHE A 394 6.09 -15.46 -5.36
C PHE A 394 5.63 -16.72 -6.11
N ILE A 395 6.57 -17.44 -6.72
CA ILE A 395 6.31 -18.64 -7.52
C ILE A 395 7.31 -19.74 -7.15
N ASN A 396 6.86 -20.98 -7.24
CA ASN A 396 7.72 -22.16 -7.09
C ASN A 396 7.95 -22.74 -8.48
N LEU A 397 9.17 -22.61 -8.99
CA LEU A 397 9.53 -23.07 -10.33
C LEU A 397 10.17 -24.45 -10.27
N SER A 398 9.76 -25.36 -11.13
CA SER A 398 10.35 -26.71 -11.19
C SER A 398 10.40 -27.23 -12.62
N ILE A 399 11.37 -28.12 -12.89
CA ILE A 399 11.48 -28.81 -14.17
C ILE A 399 10.53 -30.02 -14.14
N GLY A 400 9.70 -30.17 -15.16
CA GLY A 400 8.78 -31.31 -15.25
C GLY A 400 8.17 -31.48 -16.65
N GLU A 401 7.71 -32.70 -16.94
CA GLU A 401 6.88 -32.96 -18.12
C GLU A 401 5.47 -32.42 -17.87
N PHE A 402 4.95 -31.63 -18.81
CA PHE A 402 3.56 -31.20 -18.77
C PHE A 402 2.67 -32.44 -18.96
N TYR A 403 2.10 -32.98 -17.89
CA TYR A 403 0.88 -33.78 -18.03
C TYR A 403 -0.26 -32.81 -18.36
N SER A 404 -0.59 -32.71 -19.65
CA SER A 404 -1.83 -32.06 -20.06
C SER A 404 -2.99 -32.94 -19.62
N ASP A 405 -3.58 -32.64 -18.46
CA ASP A 405 -4.91 -33.15 -18.18
C ASP A 405 -5.86 -32.60 -19.25
N ILE A 406 -6.36 -33.51 -20.08
CA ILE A 406 -7.42 -33.28 -21.06
C ILE A 406 -8.67 -33.00 -20.22
N ASN A 407 -8.88 -31.75 -19.85
CA ASN A 407 -10.15 -31.09 -19.49
C ASN A 407 -9.86 -29.90 -18.57
N ASP A 408 -9.36 -28.79 -19.12
CA ASP A 408 -9.73 -27.45 -18.63
C ASP A 408 -9.36 -26.39 -19.67
N HIS A 409 -10.16 -25.32 -19.69
CA HIS A 409 -10.17 -24.23 -20.68
C HIS A 409 -8.78 -23.63 -21.01
N PRO A 410 -8.59 -23.07 -22.23
CA PRO A 410 -7.28 -22.68 -22.73
C PRO A 410 -6.69 -21.51 -21.93
N LEU A 411 -5.64 -21.79 -21.16
CA LEU A 411 -4.70 -20.80 -20.65
C LEU A 411 -3.93 -20.19 -21.82
N SER A 412 -3.82 -18.86 -21.83
CA SER A 412 -3.07 -18.11 -22.84
C SER A 412 -1.64 -18.63 -22.98
N THR A 413 -1.33 -19.14 -24.17
CA THR A 413 0.02 -19.51 -24.58
C THR A 413 0.87 -18.24 -24.69
N ILE A 414 1.79 -18.06 -23.74
CA ILE A 414 2.84 -17.05 -23.84
C ILE A 414 3.86 -17.56 -24.89
N PRO A 415 4.26 -16.75 -25.90
CA PRO A 415 5.27 -17.17 -26.85
C PRO A 415 6.64 -17.32 -26.15
N PRO A 416 7.50 -18.23 -26.61
CA PRO A 416 8.87 -18.31 -26.09
C PRO A 416 9.62 -16.99 -26.37
N PRO A 417 10.58 -16.62 -25.50
CA PRO A 417 11.37 -15.42 -25.70
C PRO A 417 12.12 -15.51 -27.05
N SER A 418 11.95 -14.48 -27.87
CA SER A 418 12.66 -14.32 -29.13
C SER A 418 14.15 -14.13 -28.86
N VAL A 419 14.94 -15.13 -29.26
CA VAL A 419 16.40 -15.07 -29.30
C VAL A 419 16.81 -13.88 -30.16
N ARG A 420 17.39 -12.82 -29.57
CA ARG A 420 18.09 -11.79 -30.36
C ARG A 420 19.50 -12.25 -30.69
N PRO A 421 20.03 -11.88 -31.88
CA PRO A 421 21.38 -12.27 -32.29
C PRO A 421 22.46 -11.54 -31.47
N HIS A 422 23.60 -12.20 -31.35
CA HIS A 422 24.84 -11.75 -30.69
C HIS A 422 25.23 -10.29 -30.97
N PRO A 423 25.85 -9.59 -30.00
CA PRO A 423 26.36 -8.24 -30.22
C PRO A 423 27.66 -8.28 -31.04
N HIS A 424 27.71 -7.49 -32.12
CA HIS A 424 28.96 -7.10 -32.76
C HIS A 424 29.80 -6.23 -31.80
N PRO A 425 31.15 -6.30 -31.87
CA PRO A 425 32.03 -5.66 -30.89
C PRO A 425 32.02 -4.13 -31.01
N ALA A 426 32.09 -3.49 -29.84
CA ALA A 426 32.06 -2.04 -29.66
C ALA A 426 33.20 -1.32 -30.38
N SER A 427 32.85 -0.28 -31.13
CA SER A 427 33.77 0.76 -31.58
C SER A 427 34.08 1.71 -30.41
N ASN A 428 35.36 1.77 -30.08
CA ASN A 428 35.94 2.58 -29.01
C ASN A 428 36.16 4.02 -29.51
N PRO A 429 35.60 5.08 -28.89
CA PRO A 429 35.93 6.45 -29.26
C PRO A 429 36.99 7.01 -28.29
N PHE A 430 38.02 7.64 -28.87
CA PHE A 430 39.11 8.43 -28.27
C PHE A 430 40.40 7.71 -27.86
N GLY A 431 41.48 8.06 -28.57
CA GLY A 431 42.88 7.82 -28.21
C GLY A 431 43.77 7.84 -29.44
N GLY A 432 44.30 9.01 -29.82
CA GLY A 432 45.10 9.21 -31.02
C GLY A 432 46.62 9.11 -30.82
N GLN A 433 47.29 9.27 -31.98
CA GLN A 433 48.71 9.56 -32.25
C GLN A 433 49.73 8.41 -32.12
N GLU A 434 50.29 7.96 -33.27
CA GLU A 434 51.66 8.28 -33.73
C GLU A 434 52.04 7.57 -35.05
N THR A 435 52.36 8.40 -36.08
CA THR A 435 53.53 8.35 -37.00
C THR A 435 53.95 7.05 -37.72
N ASN A 436 53.91 7.05 -39.07
CA ASN A 436 55.08 7.30 -39.97
C ASN A 436 54.85 6.81 -41.42
N GLN A 437 55.14 7.73 -42.36
CA GLN A 437 55.93 7.58 -43.60
C GLN A 437 55.82 6.28 -44.43
N LEU A 438 55.21 6.38 -45.62
CA LEU A 438 55.90 6.49 -46.93
C LEU A 438 54.87 6.70 -48.05
#